data_AF-A0A928EEE1-F1
#
_entry.id   AF-A0A928EEE1-F1
#
_cell.length_a   1.000
_cell.length_b   1.000
_cell.length_c   1.000
_cell.angle_alpha   90.00
_cell.angle_beta   90.00
_cell.angle_gamma   90.00
#
_symmetry.space_group_name_H-M   'P 1'
#
loop_
_entity.id
_entity.type
_entity.pdbx_description
1 polymer ?
#
loop_
_entity_poly.entity_id
_entity_poly.type
_entity_poly.pdbx_seq_one_letter_code
_entity_poly.pdbx_strand_id
1 'polypeptide(L)' 'MELLLVLRNRLAKAIDDKATPPRDLSSLSRRLMEVSREIQALERQEAEDADQTDHGDDAFDPSTV' A
#
# COMPACT_ATOMS: atom_id res chain seq x y z
N MET A 1 7.31 -2.06 4.80
CA MET A 1 6.13 -1.15 4.83
C MET A 1 6.31 0.11 5.70
N GLU A 2 6.97 0.05 6.87
CA GLU A 2 7.04 1.17 7.84
C GLU A 2 7.56 2.52 7.28
N LEU A 3 8.61 2.49 6.46
CA LEU A 3 9.19 3.71 5.86
C LEU A 3 8.18 4.49 5.01
N LEU A 4 7.37 3.80 4.21
CA LEU A 4 6.36 4.43 3.34
C LEU A 4 5.23 5.05 4.16
N LEU A 5 4.82 4.41 5.26
CA LEU A 5 3.83 4.95 6.19
C LEU A 5 4.34 6.24 6.85
N VAL A 6 5.59 6.25 7.30
CA VAL A 6 6.23 7.45 7.86
C VAL A 6 6.30 8.57 6.81
N LEU A 7 6.67 8.25 5.57
CA LEU A 7 6.75 9.23 4.49
C LEU A 7 5.36 9.81 4.16
N ARG A 8 4.33 8.96 4.05
CA ARG A 8 2.93 9.38 3.84
C ARG A 8 2.51 10.38 4.92
N ASN A 9 2.78 10.08 6.19
CA ASN A 9 2.42 10.94 7.31
C ASN A 9 3.17 12.28 7.29
N ARG A 10 4.44 12.29 6.87
CA ARG A 10 5.22 13.54 6.72
C ARG A 10 4.66 14.41 5.58
N LEU A 11 4.30 13.80 4.46
CA LEU A 11 3.71 14.52 3.32
C LEU A 11 2.35 15.12 3.68
N ALA A 12 1.48 14.35 4.35
CA ALA A 12 0.18 14.85 4.83
C ALA A 12 0.36 16.06 5.76
N LYS A 13 1.27 15.97 6.73
CA LYS A 13 1.58 17.09 7.63
C LYS A 13 2.10 18.32 6.89
N ALA A 14 2.96 18.13 5.90
CA ALA A 14 3.48 19.24 5.10
C ALA A 14 2.37 19.91 4.28
N ILE A 15 1.39 19.15 3.76
CA ILE A 15 0.25 19.71 3.02
C ILE A 15 -0.67 20.51 3.94
N ASP A 16 -0.89 20.03 5.17
CA ASP A 16 -1.77 20.70 6.15
C ASP A 16 -1.12 21.91 6.84
N ASP A 17 0.20 22.06 6.75
CA ASP A 17 0.93 23.17 7.35
C ASP A 17 0.73 24.47 6.55
N LYS A 18 0.22 25.51 7.22
CA LYS A 18 0.02 26.85 6.63
C LYS A 18 1.33 27.53 6.25
N ALA A 19 2.47 27.08 6.79
CA ALA A 19 3.79 27.56 6.41
C ALA A 19 4.27 26.99 5.06
N THR A 20 3.63 25.94 4.54
CA THR A 20 4.00 25.34 3.26
C THR A 20 3.62 26.27 2.10
N PRO A 21 4.58 26.62 1.22
CA PRO A 21 4.30 27.47 0.09
C PRO A 21 3.25 26.85 -0.85
N PRO A 22 2.23 27.62 -1.33
CA PRO A 22 1.20 27.10 -2.23
C PRO A 22 1.74 26.44 -3.50
N ARG A 23 2.89 26.90 -4.00
CA ARG A 23 3.58 26.32 -5.16
C ARG A 23 4.05 24.87 -4.94
N ASP A 24 4.31 24.49 -3.70
CA ASP A 24 4.82 23.17 -3.33
C ASP A 24 3.68 22.17 -3.09
N LEU A 25 2.45 22.65 -2.88
CA LEU A 25 1.28 21.79 -2.63
C LEU A 25 1.01 20.82 -3.79
N SER A 26 1.20 21.26 -5.04
CA SER A 26 1.00 20.41 -6.22
C SER A 26 1.96 19.21 -6.26
N SER A 27 3.25 19.43 -5.93
CA SER A 27 4.24 18.36 -5.93
C SER A 27 4.07 17.45 -4.70
N LEU A 28 3.77 18.02 -3.53
CA LEU A 28 3.52 17.27 -2.30
C LEU A 28 2.27 16.39 -2.39
N SER A 29 1.15 16.92 -2.91
CA SER A 29 -0.09 16.16 -3.10
C SER A 29 0.06 15.03 -4.10
N ARG A 30 0.78 15.27 -5.21
CA ARG A 30 1.12 14.22 -6.16
C ARG A 30 1.95 13.11 -5.50
N ARG A 31 2.99 13.49 -4.76
CA ARG A 31 3.84 12.52 -4.06
C ARG A 31 3.05 11.74 -3.01
N LEU A 32 2.12 12.38 -2.29
CA LEU A 32 1.24 11.72 -1.33
C LEU A 32 0.37 10.66 -2.01
N MET A 33 -0.22 10.97 -3.18
CA MET A 33 -1.00 10.00 -3.95
C MET A 33 -0.15 8.83 -4.43
N GLU A 34 1.06 9.08 -4.91
CA GLU A 34 2.00 8.03 -5.35
C GLU A 34 2.35 7.07 -4.22
N VAL A 35 2.78 7.59 -3.07
CA VAL A 35 3.12 6.78 -1.88
C VAL A 35 1.89 6.00 -1.39
N SER A 36 0.70 6.59 -1.44
CA SER A 36 -0.53 5.90 -1.01
C SER A 36 -0.88 4.73 -1.92
N ARG A 37 -0.68 4.87 -3.24
CA ARG A 37 -0.88 3.77 -4.20
C ARG A 37 0.15 2.66 -4.01
N GLU A 38 1.40 3.01 -3.73
CA GLU A 38 2.46 2.04 -3.47
C GLU A 38 2.18 1.22 -2.21
N ILE A 39 1.70 1.86 -1.13
CA ILE A 39 1.25 1.17 0.09
C ILE A 39 0.11 0.19 -0.24
N GLN A 40 -0.92 0.63 -0.96
CA GLN A 40 -2.04 -0.24 -1.34
C GLN A 40 -1.62 -1.42 -2.22
N ALA A 41 -0.63 -1.23 -3.08
CA ALA A 41 -0.09 -2.32 -3.90
C ALA A 41 0.63 -3.37 -3.03
N LEU A 42 1.43 -2.92 -2.06
CA LEU A 42 2.12 -3.82 -1.13
C LEU A 42 1.14 -4.54 -0.21
N GLU A 43 0.14 -3.84 0.35
CA GLU A 43 -0.91 -4.45 1.17
C GLU A 43 -1.70 -5.52 0.40
N ARG A 44 -1.97 -5.27 -0.89
CA ARG A 44 -2.63 -6.25 -1.76
C ARG A 44 -1.74 -7.45 -2.02
N GLN A 45 -0.46 -7.23 -2.31
CA GLN A 45 0.49 -8.31 -2.52
C GLN A 45 0.63 -9.17 -1.24
N GLU A 46 0.74 -8.55 -0.07
CA GLU A 46 0.80 -9.27 1.21
C GLU A 46 -0.48 -10.10 1.47
N ALA A 47 -1.65 -9.59 1.06
CA ALA A 47 -2.91 -10.33 1.16
C ALA A 47 -3.01 -11.49 0.15
N GLU A 48 -2.56 -11.30 -1.09
CA GLU A 48 -2.51 -12.34 -2.13
C GLU A 48 -1.54 -13.46 -1.74
N ASP A 49 -0.36 -13.11 -1.20
CA ASP A 49 0.62 -14.09 -0.71
C ASP A 49 0.08 -14.89 0.48
N ALA A 50 -0.69 -14.25 1.38
CA ALA A 50 -1.34 -14.93 2.49
C ALA A 50 -2.43 -15.92 2.02
N ASP A 51 -3.25 -15.54 1.04
CA ASP A 51 -4.33 -16.38 0.48
C ASP A 51 -3.78 -17.61 -0.26
N GLN A 52 -2.64 -17.46 -0.95
CA GLN A 52 -1.96 -18.59 -1.62
C GLN A 52 -1.44 -19.65 -0.64
N THR A 53 -1.10 -19.26 0.60
CA THR A 53 -0.65 -20.23 1.62
C THR A 53 -1.80 -21.00 2.29
N ASP A 54 -3.04 -20.56 2.14
CA ASP A 54 -4.24 -21.20 2.74
C ASP A 54 -4.95 -22.17 1.78
N HIS A 55 -4.57 -22.19 0.49
CA HIS A 55 -5.01 -23.22 -0.44
C HIS A 55 -4.26 -24.52 -0.17
N GLY A 56 -4.66 -25.19 0.92
CA GLY A 56 -4.29 -26.56 1.21
C GLY A 56 -4.55 -27.44 0.01
N ASP A 57 -3.50 -28.12 -0.44
CA ASP A 57 -3.53 -29.11 -1.51
C ASP A 57 -4.42 -30.27 -1.05
N ASP A 58 -5.75 -30.14 -1.26
CA ASP A 58 -6.68 -31.26 -1.14
C ASP A 58 -6.23 -32.29 -2.19
N ALA A 59 -5.45 -33.27 -1.72
CA ALA A 59 -4.89 -34.31 -2.54
C ALA A 59 -6.01 -34.96 -3.37
N PHE A 60 -5.89 -34.87 -4.69
CA PHE A 60 -6.83 -35.47 -5.63
C PHE A 60 -7.12 -36.94 -5.25
N ASP A 61 -8.38 -37.25 -4.92
CA ASP A 61 -8.81 -38.61 -4.59
C ASP A 61 -9.29 -39.32 -5.88
N PRO A 62 -8.52 -40.27 -6.43
CA PRO A 62 -8.90 -40.99 -7.64
C PRO A 62 -10.06 -41.98 -7.42
N SER A 63 -10.54 -42.17 -6.19
CA SER A 63 -11.65 -43.08 -5.89
C SER A 63 -13.04 -42.49 -6.18
N THR A 64 -13.12 -41.20 -6.51
CA THR A 64 -14.39 -40.49 -6.79
C THR A 64 -14.73 -40.35 -8.29
N VAL A 65 -14.02 -41.07 -9.19
CA VAL A 65 -14.22 -41.05 -10.65
C VAL A 65 -14.76 -42.39 -11.16
#